data_AF-A0A2P6PC38-F1
#
_entry.id   AF-A0A2P6PC38-F1
#
_cell.length_a   1.000
_cell.length_b   1.000
_cell.length_c   1.000
_cell.angle_alpha   90.00
_cell.angle_beta   90.00
_cell.angle_gamma   90.00
#
_symmetry.space_group_name_H-M   'P 1'
#
loop_
_entity.id
_entity.type
_entity.pdbx_description
1 polymer ?
#
loop_
_entity_poly.entity_id
_entity_poly.type
_entity_poly.pdbx_seq_one_letter_code
_entity_poly.pdbx_strand_id
1 'polypeptide(L)'
;MQSSLSFLSVAKPLSVSSPVRIKCSLFTAPSTTDPNSMAASGPKWAQKTITLPPQRRGCHLITPKIMKEIGQDLSGFNCGLAHLFLQHTSASLTINENYDSDVRTDTETFLNRIVPEGASAPWRHTLEGPDDMPAHIKSSMFGCQLSIPITNGKLNMGTWQGIWLCEHRDEPTARKVVVTLNGI
;
A
#
# COMPACT_ATOMS: atom_id res chain seq x y z
N MET A 1 -49.58 -33.31 -19.61
CA MET A 1 -48.75 -34.35 -18.96
C MET A 1 -47.29 -33.98 -19.16
N GLN A 2 -46.56 -33.86 -18.04
CA GLN A 2 -45.09 -33.86 -17.82
C GLN A 2 -44.25 -32.81 -18.59
N SER A 3 -43.65 -31.77 -17.98
CA SER A 3 -42.65 -31.69 -16.89
C SER A 3 -41.31 -32.36 -17.19
N SER A 4 -40.28 -31.58 -17.52
CA SER A 4 -38.91 -31.81 -17.07
C SER A 4 -38.10 -30.51 -16.99
N LEU A 5 -37.93 -30.02 -15.77
CA LEU A 5 -36.94 -29.02 -15.38
C LEU A 5 -35.63 -29.76 -15.08
N SER A 6 -34.56 -29.44 -15.80
CA SER A 6 -33.21 -29.95 -15.55
C SER A 6 -32.47 -29.00 -14.61
N PHE A 7 -32.05 -29.53 -13.46
CA PHE A 7 -31.38 -28.83 -12.38
C PHE A 7 -30.00 -28.26 -12.81
N LEU A 8 -29.81 -26.94 -12.65
CA LEU A 8 -28.49 -26.33 -12.59
C LEU A 8 -27.94 -26.50 -11.16
N SER A 9 -26.87 -27.28 -11.04
CA SER A 9 -26.12 -27.49 -9.80
C SER A 9 -25.47 -26.17 -9.36
N VAL A 10 -25.93 -25.61 -8.25
CA VAL A 10 -25.32 -24.44 -7.60
C VAL A 10 -24.03 -24.90 -6.94
N ALA A 11 -22.88 -24.42 -7.45
CA ALA A 11 -21.59 -24.61 -6.81
C ALA A 11 -21.58 -23.96 -5.43
N LYS A 12 -21.22 -24.74 -4.41
CA LYS A 12 -21.04 -24.29 -3.01
C LYS A 12 -19.90 -23.25 -2.94
N PRO A 13 -20.06 -22.13 -2.21
CA PRO A 13 -18.95 -21.21 -2.00
C PRO A 13 -17.86 -21.90 -1.16
N LEU A 14 -16.61 -21.77 -1.61
CA LEU A 14 -15.43 -22.21 -0.88
C LEU A 14 -15.33 -21.42 0.43
N SER A 15 -15.11 -22.16 1.52
CA SER A 15 -14.85 -21.63 2.86
C SER A 15 -13.69 -20.63 2.82
N VAL A 16 -13.96 -19.36 3.12
CA VAL A 16 -12.93 -18.34 3.33
C VAL A 16 -12.21 -18.71 4.61
N SER A 17 -10.95 -19.16 4.48
CA SER A 17 -10.10 -19.41 5.63
C SER A 17 -9.92 -18.12 6.43
N SER A 18 -10.07 -18.23 7.75
CA SER A 18 -9.89 -17.14 8.71
C SER A 18 -8.57 -16.39 8.45
N PRO A 19 -8.53 -15.06 8.61
CA PRO A 19 -7.30 -14.30 8.40
C PRO A 19 -6.23 -14.81 9.35
N VAL A 20 -5.08 -15.19 8.79
CA VAL A 20 -3.87 -15.54 9.56
C VAL A 20 -3.47 -14.32 10.37
N ARG A 21 -3.69 -14.39 11.68
CA ARG A 21 -3.29 -13.35 12.63
C ARG A 21 -1.81 -13.54 12.94
N ILE A 22 -0.93 -12.86 12.19
CA ILE A 22 0.50 -12.82 12.54
C ILE A 22 0.64 -11.99 13.81
N LYS A 23 0.89 -12.66 14.94
CA LYS A 23 1.37 -12.00 16.16
C LYS A 23 2.83 -11.59 15.92
N CYS A 24 3.08 -10.30 15.72
CA CYS A 24 4.43 -9.76 15.79
C CYS A 24 4.84 -9.74 17.27
N SER A 25 5.68 -10.69 17.69
CA SER A 25 6.37 -10.63 18.97
C SER A 25 7.70 -9.90 18.76
N LEU A 26 7.87 -8.75 19.41
CA LEU A 26 9.16 -8.08 19.49
C LEU A 26 10.17 -9.05 20.13
N PHE A 27 11.18 -9.46 19.38
CA PHE A 27 12.33 -10.15 19.94
C PHE A 27 13.17 -9.10 20.67
N THR A 28 12.95 -8.95 21.98
CA THR A 28 13.89 -8.22 22.82
C THR A 28 15.06 -9.15 23.12
N ALA A 29 16.25 -8.80 22.60
CA ALA A 29 17.48 -9.44 23.03
C ALA A 29 17.63 -9.32 24.56
N PRO A 30 18.19 -10.33 25.25
CA PRO A 30 18.41 -10.26 26.70
C PRO A 30 19.31 -9.07 27.04
N SER A 31 18.83 -8.19 27.92
CA SER A 31 19.54 -7.01 28.39
C SER A 31 20.65 -7.42 29.36
N THR A 32 21.88 -7.54 28.88
CA THR A 32 23.06 -7.52 29.74
C THR A 32 23.35 -6.05 30.06
N THR A 33 22.88 -5.57 31.22
CA THR A 33 23.15 -4.21 31.70
C THR A 33 24.58 -4.13 32.22
N ASP A 34 25.50 -3.77 31.34
CA ASP A 34 26.83 -3.33 31.71
C ASP A 34 26.86 -1.80 31.59
N PRO A 35 27.04 -1.04 32.69
CA PRO A 35 26.87 0.42 32.70
C PRO A 35 27.91 1.20 31.87
N ASN A 36 28.94 0.51 31.34
CA ASN A 36 29.92 1.04 30.38
C ASN A 36 29.77 0.48 28.96
N SER A 37 28.77 -0.36 28.70
CA SER A 37 28.48 -0.84 27.35
C SER A 37 27.63 0.19 26.64
N MET A 38 28.25 0.96 25.74
CA MET A 38 27.52 1.49 24.58
C MET A 38 27.11 0.29 23.73
N ALA A 39 26.10 -0.46 24.20
CA ALA A 39 25.56 -1.60 23.49
C ALA A 39 25.06 -1.06 22.15
N ALA A 40 25.84 -1.30 21.09
CA ALA A 40 25.44 -1.00 19.74
C ALA A 40 24.07 -1.64 19.55
N SER A 41 23.05 -0.80 19.33
CA SER A 41 21.69 -1.23 19.07
C SER A 41 21.75 -2.26 17.94
N GLY A 42 21.45 -3.52 18.26
CA GLY A 42 21.44 -4.60 17.29
C GLY A 42 20.36 -4.37 16.22
N PRO A 43 20.40 -5.12 15.10
CA PRO A 43 19.38 -5.00 14.07
C PRO A 43 17.98 -5.29 14.64
N LYS A 44 17.05 -4.36 14.39
CA LYS A 44 15.65 -4.38 14.79
C LYS A 44 14.76 -4.52 13.58
N TRP A 45 13.58 -5.08 13.81
CA TRP A 45 12.49 -5.13 12.83
C TRP A 45 11.19 -4.73 13.52
N ALA A 46 10.36 -3.95 12.82
CA ALA A 46 8.98 -3.69 13.19
C ALA A 46 8.11 -3.82 11.94
N GLN A 47 6.91 -4.37 12.08
CA GLN A 47 5.98 -4.48 10.95
C GLN A 47 4.56 -4.15 11.38
N LYS A 48 3.88 -3.33 10.57
CA LYS A 48 2.51 -2.90 10.83
C LYS A 48 1.70 -2.87 9.54
N THR A 49 0.47 -3.37 9.59
CA THR A 49 -0.49 -3.21 8.49
C THR A 49 -1.38 -2.01 8.76
N ILE A 50 -1.35 -1.05 7.84
CA ILE A 50 -2.14 0.18 7.89
C ILE A 50 -3.31 0.03 6.93
N THR A 51 -4.52 0.34 7.40
CA THR A 51 -5.71 0.43 6.54
C THR A 51 -5.99 1.89 6.23
N LEU A 52 -5.89 2.25 4.96
CA LEU A 52 -6.26 3.55 4.44
C LEU A 52 -7.75 3.53 4.08
N PRO A 53 -8.54 4.54 4.51
CA PRO A 53 -9.94 4.61 4.12
C PRO A 53 -10.06 4.75 2.59
N PRO A 54 -11.18 4.31 1.98
CA PRO A 54 -11.43 4.51 0.56
C PRO A 54 -11.15 5.96 0.17
N GLN A 55 -10.40 6.16 -0.90
CA GLN A 55 -10.20 7.47 -1.51
C GLN A 55 -10.96 7.48 -2.81
N ARG A 56 -11.51 8.61 -3.25
CA ARG A 56 -11.98 8.71 -4.64
C ARG A 56 -10.82 8.42 -5.61
N ARG A 57 -11.11 8.08 -6.86
CA ARG A 57 -10.08 8.00 -7.91
C ARG A 57 -9.17 9.22 -7.96
N GLY A 58 -7.88 8.98 -8.23
CA GLY A 58 -6.84 9.98 -8.37
C GLY A 58 -5.64 9.75 -7.45
N CYS A 59 -4.75 10.74 -7.41
CA CYS A 59 -3.53 10.69 -6.60
C CYS A 59 -3.71 11.41 -5.25
N HIS A 60 -3.37 10.74 -4.14
CA HIS A 60 -3.61 11.24 -2.78
C HIS A 60 -2.33 11.25 -1.96
N LEU A 61 -2.02 12.38 -1.34
CA LEU A 61 -0.91 12.47 -0.38
C LEU A 61 -1.28 11.71 0.91
N ILE A 62 -0.59 10.61 1.19
CA ILE A 62 -0.84 9.75 2.35
C ILE A 62 0.27 9.79 3.41
N THR A 63 1.36 10.56 3.18
CA THR A 63 2.46 10.71 4.16
C THR A 63 1.97 10.95 5.59
N PRO A 64 1.02 11.88 5.86
CA PRO A 64 0.59 12.12 7.25
C PRO A 64 -0.09 10.91 7.89
N LYS A 65 -0.86 10.14 7.11
CA LYS A 65 -1.54 8.92 7.58
C LYS A 65 -0.52 7.83 7.91
N ILE A 66 0.48 7.63 7.06
CA ILE A 66 1.56 6.68 7.30
C ILE A 66 2.35 7.07 8.56
N MET A 67 2.78 8.34 8.65
CA MET A 67 3.58 8.82 9.78
C MET A 67 2.84 8.75 11.10
N LYS A 68 1.54 9.01 11.12
CA LYS A 68 0.70 8.83 12.31
C LYS A 68 0.74 7.39 12.83
N GLU A 69 0.74 6.42 11.93
CA GLU A 69 0.67 5.01 12.29
C GLU A 69 2.03 4.41 12.68
N ILE A 70 3.12 4.86 12.08
CA ILE A 70 4.46 4.28 12.30
C ILE A 70 5.38 5.13 13.18
N GLY A 71 5.01 6.38 13.50
CA GLY A 71 5.92 7.35 14.12
C GLY A 71 6.54 6.86 15.43
N GLN A 72 5.78 6.15 16.26
CA GLN A 72 6.30 5.58 17.50
C GLN A 72 7.37 4.50 17.24
N ASP A 73 7.09 3.56 16.34
CA ASP A 73 8.04 2.49 15.99
C ASP A 73 9.27 3.07 15.29
N LEU A 74 9.06 4.02 14.37
CA LEU A 74 10.09 4.68 13.58
C LEU A 74 11.13 5.40 14.44
N SER A 75 10.70 6.01 15.55
CA SER A 75 11.59 6.72 16.49
C SER A 75 12.68 5.83 17.10
N GLY A 76 12.50 4.51 17.08
CA GLY A 76 13.45 3.53 17.60
C GLY A 76 14.59 3.14 16.64
N PHE A 77 14.60 3.70 15.42
CA PHE A 77 15.57 3.40 14.36
C PHE A 77 16.45 4.62 14.05
N ASN A 78 17.75 4.50 14.28
CA ASN A 78 18.74 5.52 13.94
C ASN A 78 19.13 5.47 12.46
N CYS A 79 19.25 4.27 11.88
CA CYS A 79 19.57 4.08 10.46
C CYS A 79 18.90 2.80 9.95
N GLY A 80 18.25 2.86 8.79
CA GLY A 80 17.52 1.70 8.27
C GLY A 80 16.74 1.96 6.99
N LEU A 81 15.78 1.09 6.72
CA LEU A 81 14.83 1.18 5.62
C LEU A 81 13.40 1.01 6.14
N ALA A 82 12.50 1.82 5.59
CA ALA A 82 11.06 1.64 5.67
C ALA A 82 10.56 1.12 4.33
N HIS A 83 10.16 -0.14 4.29
CA HIS A 83 9.54 -0.74 3.12
C HIS A 83 8.03 -0.72 3.25
N LEU A 84 7.35 -0.12 2.28
CA LEU A 84 5.89 -0.05 2.20
C LEU A 84 5.44 -0.94 1.05
N PHE A 85 4.48 -1.83 1.31
CA PHE A 85 3.90 -2.75 0.33
C PHE A 85 2.38 -2.66 0.34
N LEU A 86 1.80 -2.21 -0.77
CA LEU A 86 0.36 -2.12 -0.99
C LEU A 86 -0.17 -3.48 -1.42
N GLN A 87 -1.11 -4.03 -0.64
CA GLN A 87 -1.72 -5.34 -0.89
C GLN A 87 -2.91 -5.24 -1.86
N HIS A 88 -2.73 -4.52 -2.98
CA HIS A 88 -3.78 -4.25 -3.97
C HIS A 88 -3.15 -4.18 -5.37
N THR A 89 -3.90 -4.65 -6.37
CA THR A 89 -3.44 -4.71 -7.78
C THR A 89 -4.05 -3.61 -8.64
N SER A 90 -5.09 -2.92 -8.16
CA SER A 90 -5.81 -1.82 -8.83
C SER A 90 -5.55 -0.44 -8.25
N ALA A 91 -4.53 -0.31 -7.39
CA ALA A 91 -4.02 0.94 -6.86
C ALA A 91 -2.50 0.84 -6.74
N SER A 92 -1.79 1.96 -6.60
CA SER A 92 -0.32 1.98 -6.56
C SER A 92 0.22 2.96 -5.53
N LEU A 93 1.51 2.81 -5.22
CA LEU A 93 2.27 3.74 -4.40
C LEU A 93 3.35 4.42 -5.23
N THR A 94 3.53 5.72 -5.02
CA THR A 94 4.64 6.48 -5.62
C THR A 94 5.14 7.55 -4.65
N ILE A 95 6.33 8.10 -4.93
CA ILE A 95 6.86 9.28 -4.24
C ILE A 95 6.94 10.40 -5.26
N ASN A 96 6.26 11.50 -4.97
CA ASN A 96 6.25 12.69 -5.82
C ASN A 96 6.01 13.95 -4.96
N GLU A 97 5.76 15.09 -5.59
CA GLU A 97 5.64 16.38 -4.91
C GLU A 97 4.59 16.38 -3.77
N ASN A 98 4.87 17.03 -2.65
CA ASN A 98 3.95 17.10 -1.51
C ASN A 98 3.31 18.47 -1.29
N TYR A 99 3.57 19.44 -2.17
CA TYR A 99 3.16 20.84 -2.00
C TYR A 99 1.99 21.21 -2.90
N ASP A 100 2.19 21.27 -4.21
CA ASP A 100 1.13 21.65 -5.14
C ASP A 100 0.15 20.49 -5.40
N SER A 101 -1.14 20.75 -5.26
CA SER A 101 -2.19 19.77 -5.58
C SER A 101 -2.32 19.52 -7.08
N ASP A 102 -1.95 20.47 -7.92
CA ASP A 102 -2.11 20.36 -9.38
C ASP A 102 -1.25 19.23 -9.95
N VAL A 103 -0.06 18.97 -9.37
CA VAL A 103 0.79 17.83 -9.76
C VAL A 103 0.04 16.50 -9.63
N ARG A 104 -0.83 16.35 -8.63
CA ARG A 104 -1.65 15.13 -8.44
C ARG A 104 -2.78 15.04 -9.46
N THR A 105 -3.41 16.17 -9.79
CA THR A 105 -4.48 16.25 -10.80
C THR A 105 -3.93 16.00 -12.20
N ASP A 106 -2.78 16.58 -12.54
CA ASP A 106 -2.11 16.41 -13.83
C ASP A 106 -1.60 14.99 -14.00
N THR A 107 -1.10 14.37 -12.93
CA THR A 107 -0.69 12.96 -12.95
C THR A 107 -1.89 12.05 -13.28
N GLU A 108 -3.04 12.26 -12.64
CA GLU A 108 -4.26 11.48 -12.96
C GLU A 108 -4.73 11.74 -14.40
N THR A 109 -4.70 13.00 -14.85
CA THR A 109 -5.05 13.38 -16.22
C THR A 109 -4.15 12.68 -17.24
N PHE A 110 -2.84 12.64 -16.97
CA PHE A 110 -1.86 11.94 -17.80
C PHE A 110 -2.15 10.43 -17.84
N LEU A 111 -2.35 9.78 -16.69
CA LEU A 111 -2.66 8.35 -16.60
C LEU A 111 -3.91 7.98 -17.40
N ASN A 112 -4.95 8.81 -17.34
CA ASN A 112 -6.19 8.59 -18.09
C ASN A 112 -6.03 8.77 -19.60
N ARG A 113 -5.05 9.57 -20.02
CA ARG A 113 -4.71 9.73 -21.44
C ARG A 113 -3.96 8.52 -21.99
N ILE A 114 -3.00 7.99 -21.23
CA ILE A 114 -2.14 6.89 -21.69
C ILE A 114 -2.76 5.51 -21.49
N VAL A 115 -3.64 5.37 -20.50
CA VAL A 115 -4.40 4.15 -20.21
C VAL A 115 -5.89 4.52 -20.22
N PRO A 116 -6.49 4.67 -21.41
CA PRO A 116 -7.88 5.12 -21.55
C PRO A 116 -8.87 4.07 -21.09
N GLU A 117 -10.11 4.49 -20.87
CA GLU A 117 -11.22 3.64 -20.43
C GLU A 117 -12.41 3.76 -21.38
N GLY A 118 -13.44 2.92 -21.16
CA GLY A 118 -14.69 3.00 -21.91
C GLY A 118 -14.62 2.45 -23.34
N ALA A 119 -15.55 2.88 -24.18
CA ALA A 119 -15.81 2.28 -25.50
C ALA A 119 -14.63 2.34 -26.48
N SER A 120 -13.72 3.30 -26.30
CA SER A 120 -12.51 3.42 -27.12
C SER A 120 -11.32 2.63 -26.60
N ALA A 121 -11.42 2.01 -25.42
CA ALA A 121 -10.31 1.31 -24.79
C ALA A 121 -10.22 -0.15 -25.28
N PRO A 122 -9.05 -0.60 -25.77
CA PRO A 122 -8.89 -1.94 -26.36
C PRO A 122 -8.67 -3.04 -25.30
N TRP A 123 -9.28 -2.91 -24.11
CA TRP A 123 -9.04 -3.84 -23.00
C TRP A 123 -10.02 -5.01 -23.01
N ARG A 124 -9.48 -6.20 -22.76
CA ARG A 124 -10.29 -7.44 -22.68
C ARG A 124 -10.78 -7.76 -21.27
N HIS A 125 -10.07 -7.31 -20.25
CA HIS A 125 -10.39 -7.59 -18.86
C HIS A 125 -11.29 -6.48 -18.31
N THR A 126 -12.56 -6.79 -18.10
CA THR A 126 -13.60 -5.83 -17.69
C THR A 126 -14.56 -6.46 -16.69
N LEU A 127 -14.10 -7.45 -15.93
CA LEU A 127 -14.98 -8.26 -15.07
C LEU A 127 -15.55 -7.41 -13.92
N GLU A 128 -14.78 -6.42 -13.46
CA GLU A 128 -15.18 -5.53 -12.38
C GLU A 128 -15.57 -4.11 -12.86
N GLY A 129 -15.79 -3.93 -14.17
CA GLY A 129 -16.18 -2.65 -14.75
C GLY A 129 -15.22 -2.10 -15.83
N PRO A 130 -15.53 -0.92 -16.39
CA PRO A 130 -14.72 -0.30 -17.44
C PRO A 130 -13.36 0.22 -16.95
N ASP A 131 -13.19 0.43 -15.64
CA ASP A 131 -11.98 0.91 -14.97
C ASP A 131 -11.06 -0.23 -14.49
N ASP A 132 -11.49 -1.49 -14.64
CA ASP A 132 -10.82 -2.70 -14.13
C ASP A 132 -9.40 -2.90 -14.70
N MET A 133 -9.28 -3.25 -15.99
CA MET A 133 -7.96 -3.36 -16.63
C MET A 133 -7.14 -2.06 -16.60
N PRO A 134 -7.72 -0.87 -16.88
CA PRO A 134 -7.00 0.39 -16.73
C PRO A 134 -6.30 0.52 -15.37
N ALA A 135 -7.00 0.20 -14.28
CA ALA A 135 -6.46 0.27 -12.94
C ALA A 135 -5.27 -0.69 -12.73
N HIS A 136 -5.34 -1.90 -13.29
CA HIS A 136 -4.23 -2.86 -13.25
C HIS A 136 -3.00 -2.38 -14.02
N ILE A 137 -3.20 -1.77 -15.20
CA ILE A 137 -2.10 -1.22 -16.01
C ILE A 137 -1.45 -0.05 -15.27
N LYS A 138 -2.25 0.94 -14.84
CA LYS A 138 -1.76 2.12 -14.10
C LYS A 138 -1.05 1.71 -12.81
N SER A 139 -1.58 0.71 -12.10
CA SER A 139 -0.94 0.13 -10.92
C SER A 139 0.44 -0.45 -11.25
N SER A 140 0.55 -1.19 -12.36
CA SER A 140 1.81 -1.82 -12.79
C SER A 140 2.86 -0.81 -13.27
N MET A 141 2.43 0.39 -13.71
CA MET A 141 3.34 1.46 -14.13
C MET A 141 4.10 2.11 -12.96
N PHE A 142 3.43 2.34 -11.83
CA PHE A 142 4.07 2.89 -10.63
C PHE A 142 4.58 1.79 -9.69
N GLY A 143 3.87 0.69 -9.61
CA GLY A 143 4.14 -0.42 -8.69
C GLY A 143 3.40 -0.30 -7.37
N CYS A 144 3.47 -1.37 -6.58
CA CYS A 144 2.80 -1.50 -5.30
C CYS A 144 3.72 -1.27 -4.09
N GLN A 145 4.99 -0.89 -4.30
CA GLN A 145 5.96 -0.84 -3.22
C GLN A 145 6.86 0.38 -3.25
N LEU A 146 7.30 0.81 -2.06
CA LEU A 146 8.30 1.85 -1.86
C LEU A 146 9.32 1.38 -0.83
N SER A 147 10.57 1.79 -0.99
CA SER A 147 11.64 1.58 0.00
C SER A 147 12.29 2.92 0.29
N ILE A 148 12.15 3.38 1.54
CA ILE A 148 12.52 4.74 1.97
C ILE A 148 13.60 4.64 3.04
N PRO A 149 14.73 5.36 2.93
CA PRO A 149 15.75 5.36 3.97
C PRO A 149 15.23 5.94 5.29
N ILE A 150 15.74 5.43 6.41
CA ILE A 150 15.48 5.93 7.75
C ILE A 150 16.77 6.57 8.28
N THR A 151 16.65 7.76 8.88
CA THR A 151 17.76 8.44 9.55
C THR A 151 17.25 9.18 10.78
N ASN A 152 17.87 8.96 11.93
CA ASN A 152 17.55 9.62 13.21
C ASN A 152 16.05 9.56 13.55
N GLY A 153 15.43 8.39 13.41
CA GLY A 153 14.02 8.17 13.72
C GLY A 153 13.04 8.80 12.74
N LYS A 154 13.48 9.14 11.53
CA LYS A 154 12.66 9.80 10.49
C LYS A 154 12.81 9.13 9.14
N LEU A 155 11.75 9.18 8.33
CA LEU A 155 11.86 8.89 6.90
C LEU A 155 12.73 9.97 6.25
N ASN A 156 13.83 9.55 5.64
CA ASN A 156 14.80 10.43 5.00
C ASN A 156 14.42 10.62 3.53
N MET A 157 13.37 11.41 3.32
CA MET A 157 12.90 11.87 2.01
C MET A 157 13.34 13.32 1.79
N GLY A 158 13.43 13.74 0.52
CA GLY A 158 13.65 15.15 0.17
C GLY A 158 12.49 16.05 0.60
N THR A 159 12.75 17.35 0.71
CA THR A 159 11.77 18.36 1.18
C THR A 159 10.43 18.29 0.46
N TRP A 160 10.46 18.13 -0.85
CA TRP A 160 9.26 18.08 -1.70
C TRP A 160 8.70 16.68 -1.89
N GLN A 161 9.32 15.64 -1.34
CA GLN A 161 8.86 14.27 -1.53
C GLN A 161 7.74 13.91 -0.54
N GLY A 162 6.69 13.31 -1.06
CA GLY A 162 5.57 12.75 -0.31
C GLY A 162 5.15 11.40 -0.85
N ILE A 163 4.67 10.54 0.05
CA ILE A 163 4.13 9.23 -0.27
C ILE A 163 2.72 9.41 -0.77
N TRP A 164 2.45 8.95 -2.00
CA TRP A 164 1.14 9.01 -2.62
C TRP A 164 0.50 7.63 -2.68
N LEU A 165 -0.82 7.58 -2.49
CA LEU A 165 -1.68 6.50 -2.95
C LEU A 165 -2.34 6.96 -4.25
N CYS A 166 -2.06 6.26 -5.35
CA CYS A 166 -2.77 6.46 -6.61
C CYS A 166 -3.90 5.44 -6.67
N GLU A 167 -5.12 5.91 -6.46
CA GLU A 167 -6.34 5.13 -6.54
C GLU A 167 -6.87 5.17 -7.98
N HIS A 168 -6.97 4.01 -8.62
CA HIS A 168 -7.32 3.94 -10.04
C HIS A 168 -8.75 3.47 -10.29
N ARG A 169 -9.49 3.10 -9.23
CA ARG A 169 -10.89 2.65 -9.33
C ARG A 169 -11.87 3.76 -8.98
N ASP A 170 -13.01 3.78 -9.65
CA ASP A 170 -14.10 4.75 -9.42
C ASP A 170 -14.90 4.44 -8.16
N GLU A 171 -15.09 3.14 -7.85
CA GLU A 171 -15.75 2.63 -6.65
C GLU A 171 -14.78 1.82 -5.76
N PRO A 172 -13.80 2.47 -5.12
CA PRO A 172 -12.77 1.77 -4.39
C PRO A 172 -13.19 1.36 -2.99
N THR A 173 -12.52 0.31 -2.51
CA THR A 173 -12.58 -0.11 -1.10
C THR A 173 -11.37 0.38 -0.33
N ALA A 174 -11.32 0.09 0.97
CA ALA A 174 -10.18 0.45 1.80
C ALA A 174 -8.90 -0.23 1.31
N ARG A 175 -7.79 0.52 1.29
CA ARG A 175 -6.49 0.01 0.84
C ARG A 175 -5.62 -0.39 2.03
N LYS A 176 -4.84 -1.47 1.88
CA LYS A 176 -3.98 -2.02 2.93
C LYS A 176 -2.52 -1.86 2.55
N VAL A 177 -1.74 -1.23 3.41
CA VAL A 177 -0.30 -1.04 3.24
C VAL A 177 0.41 -1.73 4.39
N VAL A 178 1.26 -2.71 4.08
CA VAL A 178 2.18 -3.31 5.05
C VAL A 178 3.42 -2.44 5.09
N VAL A 179 3.78 -1.94 6.26
CA VAL A 179 5.01 -1.20 6.49
C VAL A 179 5.95 -2.06 7.31
N THR A 180 7.12 -2.34 6.77
CA THR A 180 8.22 -3.03 7.46
C THR A 180 9.34 -2.03 7.68
N LEU A 181 9.75 -1.87 8.94
CA LEU A 181 10.91 -1.08 9.33
C LEU A 181 12.04 -2.05 9.70
N ASN A 182 13.23 -1.83 9.17
CA ASN A 182 14.42 -2.61 9.53
C ASN A 182 15.65 -1.72 9.61
N GLY A 183 16.50 -1.94 10.61
CA GLY A 183 17.66 -1.07 10.85
C GLY A 183 18.23 -1.23 12.25
N ILE A 184 19.04 -0.27 12.68
CA ILE A 184 19.65 -0.21 14.02
C ILE A 184 19.06 0.92 14.86
#